data_AF-A0A929ECI1-F1
#
_entry.id   AF-A0A929ECI1-F1
#
_cell.length_a   1.000
_cell.length_b   1.000
_cell.length_c   1.000
_cell.angle_alpha   90.00
_cell.angle_beta   90.00
_cell.angle_gamma   90.00
#
_symmetry.space_group_name_H-M   'P 1'
#
loop_
_entity.id
_entity.type
_entity.pdbx_description
1 polymer ?
#
loop_
_entity_poly.entity_id
_entity_poly.type
_entity_poly.pdbx_seq_one_letter_code
_entity_poly.pdbx_strand_id
1 'polypeptide(L)'
;MASQLNIQWIWQDNNWPDFQYDAQAVMPVLEQTVRSVSPLCILAKNLSQDKQLQLESEILLDEALASAKIEGEILNRDSVRSSIANKLGLGKEKGIGKNNQQKRASKSDEAYLDILLESIRSIETPLTEKELLKWHSMMFIDHPVLYDMIIGDYRNESMSV
;
A
#
# COMPACT_ATOMS: atom_id res chain seq x y z
N MET A 1 -12.81 37.98 1.19
CA MET A 1 -11.60 37.39 1.79
C MET A 1 -11.93 35.95 2.13
N ALA A 2 -11.29 34.98 1.48
CA ALA A 2 -11.50 33.56 1.81
C ALA A 2 -10.90 33.30 3.20
N SER A 3 -11.72 32.80 4.14
CA SER A 3 -11.23 32.33 5.42
C SER A 3 -10.27 31.18 5.17
N GLN A 4 -9.00 31.39 5.46
CA GLN A 4 -7.98 30.35 5.42
C GLN A 4 -8.39 29.29 6.45
N LEU A 5 -8.81 28.12 5.97
CA LEU A 5 -9.10 26.98 6.85
C LEU A 5 -7.80 26.67 7.59
N ASN A 6 -7.83 26.82 8.91
CA ASN A 6 -6.71 26.43 9.76
C ASN A 6 -6.75 24.90 9.85
N ILE A 7 -6.08 24.22 8.91
CA ILE A 7 -6.00 22.77 8.88
C ILE A 7 -5.03 22.35 9.97
N GLN A 8 -5.57 21.83 11.08
CA GLN A 8 -4.77 21.16 12.10
C GLN A 8 -4.51 19.73 11.61
N TRP A 9 -3.24 19.34 11.52
CA TRP A 9 -2.89 17.97 11.20
C TRP A 9 -3.19 17.07 12.39
N ILE A 10 -3.50 15.82 12.08
CA ILE A 10 -3.86 14.80 13.06
C ILE A 10 -2.79 14.64 14.17
N TRP A 11 -1.49 14.72 13.83
CA TRP A 11 -0.37 14.63 14.77
C TRP A 11 -0.17 15.88 15.63
N GLN A 12 -0.84 16.99 15.32
CA GLN A 12 -0.83 18.23 16.10
C GLN A 12 -1.92 18.23 17.18
N ASP A 13 -2.78 17.22 17.25
CA ASP A 13 -3.75 17.09 18.34
C ASP A 13 -3.01 16.79 19.65
N ASN A 14 -3.40 17.45 20.74
CA ASN A 14 -2.77 17.26 22.05
C ASN A 14 -2.98 15.85 22.61
N ASN A 15 -4.02 15.14 22.13
CA ASN A 15 -4.29 13.77 22.48
C ASN A 15 -3.64 12.78 21.50
N TRP A 16 -2.85 13.21 20.52
CA TRP A 16 -2.08 12.26 19.70
C TRP A 16 -1.11 11.45 20.59
N PRO A 17 -1.04 10.12 20.47
CA PRO A 17 -1.78 9.23 19.57
C PRO A 17 -3.10 8.66 20.15
N ASP A 18 -3.41 8.96 21.41
CA ASP A 18 -4.56 8.50 22.19
C ASP A 18 -5.88 9.24 21.84
N PHE A 19 -6.33 9.09 20.59
CA PHE A 19 -7.55 9.76 20.13
C PHE A 19 -8.81 9.33 20.86
N GLN A 20 -9.69 10.30 21.06
CA GLN A 20 -11.07 10.08 21.44
C GLN A 20 -11.96 10.39 20.23
N TYR A 21 -12.98 9.55 20.01
CA TYR A 21 -13.96 9.75 18.94
C TYR A 21 -15.38 9.62 19.47
N ASP A 22 -16.32 10.33 18.83
CA ASP A 22 -17.74 10.17 19.13
C ASP A 22 -18.26 8.89 18.48
N ALA A 23 -18.48 7.87 19.30
CA ALA A 23 -19.04 6.60 18.85
C ALA A 23 -20.42 6.76 18.19
N GLN A 24 -21.27 7.68 18.65
CA GLN A 24 -22.60 7.88 18.04
C GLN A 24 -22.50 8.48 16.63
N ALA A 25 -21.47 9.29 16.38
CA ALA A 25 -21.20 9.83 15.05
C ALA A 25 -20.58 8.79 14.10
N VAL A 26 -19.69 7.92 14.60
CA VAL A 26 -18.94 6.95 13.78
C VAL A 26 -19.75 5.69 13.50
N MET A 27 -20.52 5.19 14.46
CA MET A 27 -21.17 3.87 14.37
C MET A 27 -22.06 3.71 13.13
N PRO A 28 -22.91 4.69 12.74
CA PRO A 28 -23.77 4.53 11.56
C PRO A 28 -22.97 4.34 10.26
N VAL A 29 -21.85 5.05 10.10
CA VAL A 29 -20.98 4.95 8.92
C VAL A 29 -20.22 3.62 8.94
N LEU A 30 -19.74 3.20 10.11
CA LEU A 30 -19.07 1.91 10.28
C LEU A 30 -20.02 0.75 9.96
N GLU A 31 -21.25 0.78 10.49
CA GLU A 31 -22.27 -0.24 10.21
C GLU A 31 -22.58 -0.32 8.71
N GLN A 32 -22.76 0.83 8.05
CA GLN A 32 -22.99 0.86 6.61
C GLN A 32 -21.80 0.28 5.83
N THR A 33 -20.58 0.60 6.26
CA THR A 33 -19.35 0.07 5.65
C THR A 33 -19.29 -1.46 5.82
N VAL A 34 -19.52 -1.96 7.03
CA VAL A 34 -19.53 -3.41 7.33
C VAL A 34 -20.59 -4.11 6.51
N ARG A 35 -21.80 -3.56 6.39
CA ARG A 35 -22.89 -4.12 5.56
C ARG A 35 -22.51 -4.21 4.08
N SER A 36 -21.77 -3.22 3.57
CA SER A 36 -21.31 -3.20 2.18
C SER A 36 -20.13 -4.14 1.91
N VAL A 37 -19.18 -4.25 2.84
CA VAL A 37 -17.92 -4.99 2.65
C VAL A 37 -18.05 -6.48 3.04
N SER A 38 -18.77 -6.80 4.12
CA SER A 38 -18.83 -8.16 4.66
C SER A 38 -19.30 -9.22 3.66
N PRO A 39 -20.33 -8.97 2.82
CA PRO A 39 -20.73 -9.93 1.79
C PRO A 39 -19.60 -10.26 0.82
N LEU A 40 -18.77 -9.28 0.44
CA LEU A 40 -17.64 -9.46 -0.47
C LEU A 40 -16.57 -10.36 0.18
N CYS A 41 -16.28 -10.14 1.46
CA CYS A 41 -15.35 -10.99 2.21
C CYS A 41 -15.83 -12.45 2.29
N ILE A 42 -17.14 -12.67 2.50
CA ILE A 42 -17.73 -14.01 2.54
C ILE A 42 -17.64 -14.68 1.17
N LEU A 43 -18.00 -13.96 0.10
CA LEU A 43 -17.91 -14.47 -1.26
C LEU A 43 -16.47 -14.85 -1.64
N ALA A 44 -15.50 -13.98 -1.30
CA ALA A 44 -14.08 -14.24 -1.54
C ALA A 44 -13.60 -15.52 -0.83
N LYS A 45 -14.01 -15.74 0.43
CA LYS A 45 -13.66 -16.95 1.19
C LYS A 45 -14.25 -18.24 0.63
N ASN A 46 -15.35 -18.16 -0.12
CA ASN A 46 -15.99 -19.33 -0.76
C ASN A 46 -15.38 -19.69 -2.13
N LEU A 47 -14.46 -18.88 -2.66
CA LEU A 47 -13.76 -19.20 -3.90
C LEU A 47 -12.78 -20.36 -3.69
N SER A 48 -12.51 -21.13 -4.76
CA SER A 48 -11.39 -22.06 -4.76
C SER A 48 -10.07 -21.30 -4.63
N GLN A 49 -9.02 -21.96 -4.12
CA GLN A 49 -7.72 -21.34 -3.90
C GLN A 49 -7.17 -20.62 -5.15
N ASP A 50 -7.26 -21.24 -6.33
CA ASP A 50 -6.82 -20.61 -7.59
C ASP A 50 -7.57 -19.31 -7.91
N LYS A 51 -8.87 -19.28 -7.61
CA LYS A 51 -9.71 -18.09 -7.82
C LYS A 51 -9.44 -17.01 -6.77
N GLN A 52 -9.12 -17.39 -5.53
CA GLN A 52 -8.67 -16.46 -4.49
C GLN A 52 -7.35 -15.80 -4.89
N LEU A 53 -6.37 -16.58 -5.35
CA LEU A 53 -5.09 -16.06 -5.83
C LEU A 53 -5.24 -15.14 -7.05
N GLN A 54 -6.14 -15.48 -7.97
CA GLN A 54 -6.43 -14.60 -9.11
C GLN A 54 -7.07 -13.28 -8.63
N LEU A 55 -8.04 -13.34 -7.71
CA LEU A 55 -8.67 -12.15 -7.14
C LEU A 55 -7.66 -11.28 -6.39
N GLU A 56 -6.79 -11.90 -5.56
CA GLU A 56 -5.68 -11.21 -4.87
C GLU A 56 -4.75 -10.52 -5.89
N SER A 57 -4.41 -11.19 -6.99
CA SER A 57 -3.57 -10.60 -8.04
C SER A 57 -4.21 -9.38 -8.69
N GLU A 58 -5.53 -9.40 -8.91
CA GLU A 58 -6.25 -8.29 -9.55
C GLU A 58 -6.38 -7.09 -8.59
N ILE A 59 -6.71 -7.35 -7.32
CA ILE A 59 -6.81 -6.32 -6.28
C ILE A 59 -5.45 -5.64 -6.04
N LEU A 60 -4.37 -6.43 -5.90
CA LEU A 60 -3.02 -5.90 -5.70
C LEU A 60 -2.55 -5.04 -6.87
N LEU A 61 -2.93 -5.41 -8.10
CA LEU A 61 -2.57 -4.63 -9.28
C LEU A 61 -3.24 -3.25 -9.24
N ASP A 62 -4.53 -3.21 -8.96
CA ASP A 62 -5.26 -1.94 -8.93
C ASP A 62 -4.84 -1.09 -7.72
N GLU A 63 -4.58 -1.70 -6.57
CA GLU A 63 -4.02 -1.02 -5.38
C GLU A 63 -2.65 -0.40 -5.67
N ALA A 64 -1.71 -1.17 -6.23
CA ALA A 64 -0.37 -0.68 -6.55
C ALA A 64 -0.39 0.51 -7.51
N LEU A 65 -1.26 0.47 -8.52
CA LEU A 65 -1.39 1.56 -9.50
C LEU A 65 -2.07 2.79 -8.90
N ALA A 66 -3.09 2.60 -8.06
CA ALA A 66 -3.82 3.70 -7.43
C ALA A 66 -2.94 4.43 -6.39
N SER A 67 -2.27 3.68 -5.52
CA SER A 67 -1.41 4.22 -4.48
C SER A 67 -0.18 4.93 -5.07
N ALA A 68 0.49 4.35 -6.07
CA ALA A 68 1.58 5.04 -6.76
C ALA A 68 1.12 6.34 -7.43
N LYS A 69 -0.09 6.36 -8.02
CA LYS A 69 -0.63 7.55 -8.67
C LYS A 69 -0.90 8.69 -7.69
N ILE A 70 -1.26 8.41 -6.45
CA ILE A 70 -1.42 9.43 -5.40
C ILE A 70 -0.09 10.16 -5.16
N GLU A 71 1.02 9.42 -5.18
CA GLU A 71 2.39 9.96 -5.05
C GLU A 71 2.93 10.59 -6.34
N GLY A 72 2.13 10.64 -7.41
CA GLY A 72 2.53 11.17 -8.71
C GLY A 72 3.33 10.20 -9.57
N GLU A 73 3.51 8.95 -9.13
CA GLU A 73 4.24 7.90 -9.84
C GLU A 73 3.34 7.19 -10.86
N ILE A 74 3.90 6.88 -12.04
CA ILE A 74 3.19 6.17 -13.12
C ILE A 74 3.89 4.84 -13.39
N LEU A 75 3.37 3.78 -12.77
CA LEU A 75 3.90 2.43 -12.97
C LEU A 75 3.40 1.80 -14.28
N ASN A 76 4.22 0.96 -14.90
CA ASN A 76 3.80 0.19 -16.06
C ASN A 76 2.87 -0.97 -15.63
N ARG A 77 1.59 -0.90 -16.01
CA ARG A 77 0.57 -1.90 -15.65
C ARG A 77 0.97 -3.33 -16.00
N ASP A 78 1.58 -3.57 -17.16
CA ASP A 78 1.98 -4.92 -17.58
C ASP A 78 3.14 -5.46 -16.74
N SER A 79 4.14 -4.62 -16.48
CA SER A 79 5.27 -4.95 -15.60
C SER A 79 4.79 -5.29 -14.18
N VAL A 80 3.92 -4.46 -13.60
CA VAL A 80 3.36 -4.66 -12.26
C VAL A 80 2.54 -5.93 -12.19
N ARG A 81 1.64 -6.14 -13.16
CA ARG A 81 0.82 -7.37 -13.25
C ARG A 81 1.69 -8.62 -13.30
N SER A 82 2.73 -8.63 -14.14
CA SER A 82 3.64 -9.76 -14.25
C SER A 82 4.46 -9.98 -12.98
N SER A 83 4.90 -8.92 -12.30
CA SER A 83 5.59 -9.03 -11.00
C SER A 83 4.67 -9.64 -9.94
N ILE A 84 3.46 -9.10 -9.74
CA ILE A 84 2.48 -9.61 -8.79
C ILE A 84 2.18 -11.09 -9.08
N ALA A 85 1.90 -11.45 -10.33
CA ALA A 85 1.65 -12.83 -10.72
C ALA A 85 2.83 -13.76 -10.38
N ASN A 86 4.08 -13.30 -10.53
CA ASN A 86 5.25 -14.08 -10.14
C ASN A 86 5.37 -14.22 -8.62
N LYS A 87 5.17 -13.13 -7.85
CA LYS A 87 5.21 -13.14 -6.37
C LYS A 87 4.11 -14.04 -5.77
N LEU A 88 2.96 -14.13 -6.43
CA LEU A 88 1.85 -15.04 -6.06
C LEU A 88 2.00 -16.47 -6.59
N GLY A 89 3.05 -16.78 -7.35
CA GLY A 89 3.28 -18.11 -7.92
C GLY A 89 2.46 -18.44 -9.18
N LEU A 90 1.63 -17.51 -9.68
CA LEU A 90 0.78 -17.65 -10.87
C LEU A 90 1.57 -17.61 -12.20
N GLY A 91 2.77 -17.04 -12.20
CA GLY A 91 3.56 -16.80 -13.41
C GLY A 91 4.05 -18.05 -14.14
N LYS A 92 4.12 -19.22 -13.47
CA LYS A 92 4.67 -20.46 -14.05
C LYS A 92 3.64 -21.29 -14.83
N GLU A 93 2.35 -21.18 -14.52
CA GLU A 93 1.32 -22.06 -15.08
C GLU A 93 0.60 -21.48 -16.31
N LYS A 94 0.61 -20.16 -16.53
CA LYS A 94 -0.27 -19.53 -17.54
C LYS A 94 0.42 -18.74 -18.66
N GLY A 95 1.73 -18.89 -18.86
CA GLY A 95 2.44 -18.14 -19.93
C GLY A 95 2.44 -16.62 -19.73
N ILE A 96 1.96 -16.13 -18.58
CA ILE A 96 1.86 -14.69 -18.21
C ILE A 96 3.25 -14.05 -18.02
N GLY A 97 4.34 -14.81 -18.03
CA GLY A 97 5.72 -14.31 -17.96
C GLY A 97 6.66 -14.81 -19.07
N LYS A 98 6.16 -15.46 -20.13
CA LYS A 98 7.03 -16.07 -21.18
C LYS A 98 7.34 -15.18 -22.37
N ASN A 99 6.82 -13.96 -22.42
CA ASN A 99 7.21 -13.00 -23.44
C ASN A 99 8.43 -12.26 -22.93
N ASN A 100 9.62 -12.68 -23.38
CA ASN A 100 10.93 -12.04 -23.15
C ASN A 100 11.02 -10.57 -23.65
N GLN A 101 9.88 -9.90 -23.85
CA GLN A 101 9.73 -8.51 -24.31
C GLN A 101 8.91 -7.65 -23.33
N GLN A 102 8.32 -8.23 -22.28
CA GLN A 102 7.68 -7.42 -21.24
C GLN A 102 8.76 -6.74 -20.41
N LYS A 103 8.73 -5.41 -20.40
CA LYS A 103 9.63 -4.57 -19.60
C LYS A 103 9.51 -5.04 -18.15
N ARG A 104 10.60 -5.45 -17.51
CA ARG A 104 10.57 -5.76 -16.08
C ARG A 104 10.28 -4.48 -15.31
N ALA A 105 9.62 -4.59 -14.16
CA ALA A 105 9.42 -3.44 -13.29
C ALA A 105 10.80 -2.90 -12.86
N SER A 106 10.88 -1.61 -12.52
CA SER A 106 12.11 -1.04 -11.99
C SER A 106 12.47 -1.70 -10.66
N LYS A 107 13.71 -1.54 -10.17
CA LYS A 107 14.07 -2.05 -8.83
C LYS A 107 13.20 -1.42 -7.75
N SER A 108 12.93 -0.12 -7.86
CA SER A 108 12.07 0.63 -6.94
C SER A 108 10.62 0.14 -7.02
N ASP A 109 10.12 -0.15 -8.23
CA ASP A 109 8.77 -0.72 -8.41
C ASP A 109 8.68 -2.11 -7.76
N GLU A 110 9.68 -2.97 -7.96
CA GLU A 110 9.71 -4.30 -7.35
C GLU A 110 9.73 -4.24 -5.82
N ALA A 111 10.51 -3.30 -5.25
CA ALA A 111 10.61 -3.11 -3.81
C ALA A 111 9.30 -2.55 -3.22
N TYR A 112 8.66 -1.60 -3.90
CA TYR A 112 7.33 -1.11 -3.55
C TYR A 112 6.30 -2.25 -3.54
N LEU A 113 6.31 -3.12 -4.56
CA LEU A 113 5.42 -4.27 -4.63
C LEU A 113 5.71 -5.31 -3.55
N ASP A 114 6.97 -5.49 -3.14
CA ASP A 114 7.34 -6.35 -2.01
C ASP A 114 6.80 -5.80 -0.69
N ILE A 115 6.93 -4.50 -0.42
CA ILE A 115 6.38 -3.84 0.77
C ILE A 115 4.86 -3.94 0.78
N LEU A 116 4.20 -3.65 -0.35
CA LEU A 116 2.75 -3.74 -0.46
C LEU A 116 2.26 -5.16 -0.11
N LEU A 117 2.90 -6.18 -0.68
CA LEU A 117 2.55 -7.57 -0.42
C LEU A 117 2.82 -7.99 1.03
N GLU A 118 3.97 -7.60 1.59
CA GLU A 118 4.34 -7.90 2.98
C GLU A 118 3.37 -7.23 3.96
N SER A 119 3.00 -5.97 3.72
CA SER A 119 2.09 -5.20 4.56
C SER A 119 0.68 -5.80 4.62
N ILE A 120 0.16 -6.25 3.48
CA ILE A 120 -1.17 -6.87 3.39
C ILE A 120 -1.19 -8.25 4.06
N ARG A 121 -0.12 -9.04 3.88
CA ARG A 121 -0.06 -10.41 4.39
C ARG A 121 0.32 -10.52 5.87
N SER A 122 0.83 -9.45 6.45
CA SER A 122 1.27 -9.40 7.86
C SER A 122 0.32 -8.61 8.76
N ILE A 123 -0.93 -8.38 8.32
CA ILE A 123 -1.91 -7.53 9.02
C ILE A 123 -2.20 -7.96 10.47
N GLU A 124 -2.06 -9.25 10.77
CA GLU A 124 -2.27 -9.80 12.13
C GLU A 124 -1.06 -9.60 13.05
N THR A 125 0.07 -9.10 12.52
CA THR A 125 1.28 -8.82 13.30
C THR A 125 1.41 -7.32 13.55
N PRO A 126 1.61 -6.89 14.82
CA PRO A 126 1.85 -5.48 15.11
C PRO A 126 3.03 -4.92 14.32
N LEU A 127 2.84 -3.77 13.69
CA LEU A 127 3.91 -3.05 13.03
C LEU A 127 4.94 -2.61 14.07
N THR A 128 6.20 -2.98 13.85
CA THR A 128 7.31 -2.54 14.69
C THR A 128 8.07 -1.41 14.00
N GLU A 129 8.73 -0.57 14.79
CA GLU A 129 9.64 0.46 14.26
C GLU A 129 10.69 -0.15 13.32
N LYS A 130 11.27 -1.30 13.69
CA LYS A 130 12.24 -2.01 12.85
C LYS A 130 11.68 -2.33 11.45
N GLU A 131 10.44 -2.84 11.38
CA GLU A 131 9.82 -3.14 10.08
C GLU A 131 9.47 -1.87 9.32
N LEU A 132 8.99 -0.82 10.00
CA LEU A 132 8.74 0.48 9.38
C LEU A 132 10.00 1.06 8.73
N LEU A 133 11.13 1.05 9.46
CA LEU A 133 12.41 1.56 8.97
C LEU A 133 13.00 0.67 7.85
N LYS A 134 12.80 -0.65 7.91
CA LYS A 134 13.14 -1.57 6.82
C LYS A 134 12.35 -1.23 5.56
N TRP A 135 11.03 -1.06 5.65
CA TRP A 135 10.20 -0.69 4.51
C TRP A 135 10.60 0.67 3.93
N HIS A 136 10.87 1.66 4.78
CA HIS A 136 11.39 2.95 4.34
C HIS A 136 12.70 2.80 3.57
N SER A 137 13.64 1.97 4.04
CA SER A 137 14.88 1.68 3.30
C SER A 137 14.65 1.06 1.93
N MET A 138 13.67 0.17 1.82
CA MET A 138 13.32 -0.51 0.58
C MET A 138 12.66 0.44 -0.45
N MET A 139 11.95 1.48 0.00
CA MET A 139 11.38 2.49 -0.91
C MET A 139 12.44 3.35 -1.61
N PHE A 140 13.59 3.54 -0.97
CA PHE A 140 14.65 4.44 -1.44
C PHE A 140 15.96 3.68 -1.75
N ILE A 141 15.89 2.61 -2.53
CA ILE A 141 17.08 1.85 -2.97
C ILE A 141 18.04 2.76 -3.77
N ASP A 142 17.47 3.62 -4.61
CA ASP A 142 18.20 4.67 -5.30
C ASP A 142 18.08 5.95 -4.47
N HIS A 143 19.20 6.41 -3.90
CA HIS A 143 19.24 7.63 -3.12
C HIS A 143 18.83 8.84 -3.97
N PRO A 144 18.05 9.80 -3.43
CA PRO A 144 17.80 11.06 -4.10
C PRO A 144 19.13 11.75 -4.47
N VAL A 145 19.26 12.15 -5.74
CA VAL A 145 20.50 12.77 -6.24
C VAL A 145 20.58 14.25 -5.87
N LEU A 146 19.43 14.91 -5.70
CA LEU A 146 19.32 16.37 -5.58
C LEU A 146 19.31 16.87 -4.14
N TYR A 147 19.16 15.99 -3.15
CA TYR A 147 19.11 16.36 -1.75
C TYR A 147 19.50 15.16 -0.88
N ASP A 148 20.04 15.44 0.30
CA ASP A 148 20.33 14.40 1.27
C ASP A 148 19.04 13.97 1.96
N MET A 149 18.82 12.67 2.03
CA MET A 149 17.68 12.06 2.70
C MET A 149 18.17 11.00 3.67
N ILE A 150 17.64 11.05 4.89
CA ILE A 150 17.83 9.97 5.87
C ILE A 150 16.95 8.80 5.44
N ILE A 151 17.57 7.67 5.13
CA ILE A 151 16.90 6.45 4.68
C ILE A 151 16.96 5.41 5.79
N GLY A 152 15.84 4.76 6.06
CA GLY A 152 15.74 3.76 7.11
C GLY A 152 15.85 4.29 8.54
N ASP A 153 15.61 5.58 8.74
CA ASP A 153 15.53 6.20 10.07
C ASP A 153 14.56 7.40 9.99
N TYR A 154 14.19 7.96 11.13
CA TYR A 154 13.39 9.17 11.18
C TYR A 154 14.21 10.38 10.72
N ARG A 155 13.53 11.32 10.07
CA ARG A 155 14.08 12.65 9.81
C ARG A 155 14.51 13.33 11.10
N ASN A 156 15.56 14.14 11.02
CA ASN A 156 16.04 15.00 12.11
C ASN A 156 15.67 16.47 11.90
N GLU A 157 14.96 16.79 10.82
CA GLU A 157 14.47 18.12 10.48
C GLU A 157 12.97 18.26 10.74
N SER A 158 12.52 19.50 10.91
CA SER A 158 11.10 19.79 11.13
C SER A 158 10.30 19.57 9.85
N MET A 159 9.07 19.07 10.00
CA MET A 159 8.12 19.00 8.90
C MET A 159 7.74 20.40 8.45
N SER A 160 7.97 20.72 7.17
CA SER A 160 7.34 21.88 6.54
C SER A 160 5.83 21.63 6.49
N VAL A 161 5.07 22.46 7.18
CA VAL A 161 3.59 22.47 7.16
C VAL A 161 3.10 23.58 6.26
#